data_AF-A0A397UXB3-F1
#
_entry.id   AF-A0A397UXB3-F1
#
_cell.length_a   1.000
_cell.length_b   1.000
_cell.length_c   1.000
_cell.angle_alpha   90.00
_cell.angle_beta   90.00
_cell.angle_gamma   90.00
#
_symmetry.space_group_name_H-M   'P 1'
#
loop_
_entity.id
_entity.type
_entity.pdbx_description
1 polymer ?
#
loop_
_entity_poly.entity_id
_entity_poly.type
_entity_poly.pdbx_seq_one_letter_code
_entity_poly.pdbx_strand_id
1 'polypeptide(L)'
;MEYAKFGCLRDNLNRIVEMKWEDKLILLQCIISDLQIVHSHDLIHRDLHSGNILQNELNSAYIADLGLSINANIELKLEVLNGESYTKAFDIYSFVISGLRPHIPEGTTSRYIDLMRRCWDGNPGNRPSAENIYASFIEWQDDENILLELSESTKQIPGKVILKYDKLKYTSKLIIRNSISQCQDSELIGFGN
;
A
#
# COMPACT_ATOMS: atom_id res chain seq x y z
N MET A 1 -17.29 -1.76 -17.92
CA MET A 1 -16.03 -2.12 -17.25
C MET A 1 -15.49 -3.34 -17.95
N GLU A 2 -14.30 -3.22 -18.53
CA GLU A 2 -13.56 -4.41 -18.96
C GLU A 2 -13.33 -5.30 -17.74
N TYR A 3 -13.57 -6.59 -17.88
CA TYR A 3 -13.43 -7.52 -16.78
C TYR A 3 -11.95 -7.79 -16.53
N ALA A 4 -11.47 -7.50 -15.32
CA ALA A 4 -10.12 -7.86 -14.89
C ALA A 4 -9.98 -9.39 -14.89
N LYS A 5 -9.34 -9.94 -15.93
CA LYS A 5 -9.28 -11.38 -16.20
C LYS A 5 -8.71 -12.19 -15.04
N PHE A 6 -7.82 -11.60 -14.26
CA PHE A 6 -7.15 -12.24 -13.14
C PHE A 6 -7.75 -11.87 -11.77
N GLY A 7 -8.85 -11.10 -11.74
CA GLY A 7 -9.45 -10.63 -10.50
C GLY A 7 -8.60 -9.56 -9.82
N CYS A 8 -8.54 -9.56 -8.49
CA CYS A 8 -7.76 -8.59 -7.72
C CYS A 8 -6.37 -9.13 -7.34
N LEU A 9 -5.43 -8.22 -7.07
CA LEU A 9 -4.05 -8.53 -6.69
C LEU A 9 -3.98 -9.49 -5.50
N ARG A 10 -4.90 -9.33 -4.54
CA ARG A 10 -5.01 -10.16 -3.32
C ARG A 10 -5.13 -11.65 -3.65
N ASP A 11 -5.86 -11.99 -4.70
CA ASP A 11 -6.11 -13.38 -5.09
C ASP A 11 -4.87 -14.01 -5.74
N ASN A 12 -3.94 -13.21 -6.26
CA ASN A 12 -2.76 -13.66 -6.99
C ASN A 12 -1.44 -13.49 -6.22
N LEU A 13 -1.45 -13.04 -4.95
CA LEU A 13 -0.23 -12.78 -4.17
C LEU A 13 0.75 -13.96 -4.16
N ASN A 14 0.25 -15.20 -4.01
CA ASN A 14 1.10 -16.40 -4.02
C ASN A 14 1.80 -16.60 -5.38
N ARG A 15 1.12 -16.29 -6.49
CA ARG A 15 1.69 -16.37 -7.85
C ARG A 15 2.69 -15.26 -8.06
N ILE A 16 2.43 -14.08 -7.51
CA ILE A 16 3.32 -12.92 -7.58
C ILE A 16 4.63 -13.20 -6.86
N VAL A 17 4.62 -13.88 -5.71
CA VAL A 17 5.84 -14.24 -4.99
C VAL A 17 6.79 -15.08 -5.87
N GLU A 18 6.24 -15.95 -6.71
CA GLU A 18 6.99 -16.82 -7.62
C GLU A 18 7.43 -16.12 -8.92
N MET A 19 6.95 -14.90 -9.20
CA MET A 19 7.35 -14.14 -10.39
C MET A 19 8.82 -13.71 -10.32
N LYS A 20 9.41 -13.56 -11.52
CA LYS A 20 10.71 -12.92 -11.68
C LYS A 20 10.64 -11.45 -11.26
N TRP A 21 11.77 -10.87 -10.86
CA TRP A 21 11.79 -9.50 -10.34
C TRP A 21 11.49 -8.45 -11.40
N GLU A 22 11.88 -8.72 -12.64
CA GLU A 22 11.55 -7.90 -13.80
C GLU A 22 10.03 -7.76 -13.93
N ASP A 23 9.29 -8.88 -13.88
CA ASP A 23 7.83 -8.88 -13.94
C ASP A 23 7.18 -8.24 -12.71
N LYS A 24 7.77 -8.42 -11.52
CA LYS A 24 7.31 -7.76 -10.29
C LYS A 24 7.49 -6.25 -10.38
N LEU A 25 8.62 -5.77 -10.92
CA LEU A 25 8.88 -4.34 -11.10
C LEU A 25 7.90 -3.74 -12.11
N ILE A 26 7.60 -4.42 -13.21
CA ILE A 26 6.56 -4.00 -14.16
C ILE A 26 5.20 -3.87 -13.44
N LEU A 27 4.81 -4.87 -12.65
CA LEU A 27 3.57 -4.82 -11.88
C LEU A 27 3.54 -3.62 -10.92
N LEU A 28 4.61 -3.41 -10.16
CA LEU A 28 4.76 -2.29 -9.22
C LEU A 28 4.72 -0.93 -9.94
N GLN A 29 5.33 -0.85 -11.13
CA GLN A 29 5.29 0.35 -11.98
C GLN A 29 3.88 0.66 -12.47
N CYS A 30 3.10 -0.33 -12.89
CA CYS A 30 1.70 -0.10 -13.28
C CYS A 30 0.90 0.52 -12.12
N ILE A 31 1.00 -0.09 -10.92
CA ILE A 31 0.25 0.37 -9.75
C ILE A 31 0.68 1.78 -9.34
N ILE A 32 1.98 2.06 -9.31
CA ILE A 32 2.47 3.38 -8.88
C ILE A 32 2.24 4.47 -9.93
N SER A 33 2.23 4.11 -11.23
CA SER A 33 1.86 5.03 -12.30
C SER A 33 0.41 5.47 -12.18
N ASP A 34 -0.50 4.54 -11.90
CA ASP A 34 -1.90 4.85 -11.60
C ASP A 34 -2.02 5.76 -10.36
N LEU A 35 -1.27 5.46 -9.30
CA LEU A 35 -1.29 6.28 -8.09
C LEU A 35 -0.77 7.69 -8.36
N GLN A 36 0.26 7.83 -9.20
CA GLN A 36 0.77 9.12 -9.65
C GLN A 36 -0.30 9.90 -10.42
N ILE A 37 -1.09 9.25 -11.26
CA ILE A 37 -2.23 9.88 -11.96
C ILE A 37 -3.29 10.34 -10.96
N VAL A 38 -3.66 9.51 -9.99
CA VAL A 38 -4.63 9.91 -8.94
C VAL A 38 -4.10 11.14 -8.19
N HIS A 39 -2.83 11.11 -7.78
CA HIS A 39 -2.19 12.18 -7.04
C HIS A 39 -1.98 13.45 -7.86
N SER A 40 -1.79 13.37 -9.18
CA SER A 40 -1.63 14.55 -10.05
C SER A 40 -2.94 15.31 -10.25
N HIS A 41 -4.08 14.66 -10.04
CA HIS A 41 -5.41 15.30 -10.03
C HIS A 41 -5.81 15.79 -8.63
N ASP A 42 -4.86 15.89 -7.70
CA ASP A 42 -5.10 16.25 -6.30
C ASP A 42 -6.13 15.37 -5.60
N LEU A 43 -6.19 14.10 -5.97
CA LEU A 43 -7.01 13.10 -5.30
C LEU A 43 -6.15 12.27 -4.34
N ILE A 44 -6.79 11.82 -3.26
CA ILE A 44 -6.25 10.86 -2.29
C ILE A 44 -7.18 9.65 -2.34
N HIS A 45 -6.63 8.45 -2.54
CA HIS A 45 -7.41 7.22 -2.74
C HIS A 45 -8.13 6.78 -1.45
N ARG A 46 -7.43 6.84 -0.31
CA ARG A 46 -7.92 6.53 1.06
C ARG A 46 -8.26 5.07 1.37
N ASP A 47 -8.53 4.25 0.36
CA ASP A 47 -8.77 2.80 0.53
C ASP A 47 -7.88 1.95 -0.40
N LEU A 48 -6.61 2.34 -0.53
CA LEU A 48 -5.68 1.64 -1.42
C LEU A 48 -5.22 0.32 -0.78
N HIS A 49 -5.66 -0.80 -1.35
CA HIS A 49 -5.23 -2.12 -0.93
C HIS A 49 -5.26 -3.16 -2.05
N SER A 50 -4.64 -4.32 -1.86
CA SER A 50 -4.59 -5.41 -2.86
C SER A 50 -5.96 -5.92 -3.35
N GLY A 51 -7.07 -5.64 -2.65
CA GLY A 51 -8.42 -5.92 -3.19
C GLY A 51 -8.96 -4.87 -4.17
N ASN A 52 -8.40 -3.66 -4.13
CA ASN A 52 -8.75 -2.51 -4.98
C ASN A 52 -7.70 -2.32 -6.09
N ILE A 53 -6.86 -3.32 -6.31
CA ILE A 53 -5.92 -3.38 -7.42
C ILE A 53 -6.38 -4.53 -8.30
N LEU A 54 -6.81 -4.23 -9.52
CA LEU A 54 -7.37 -5.21 -10.45
C LEU A 54 -6.32 -5.61 -11.48
N GLN A 55 -6.31 -6.88 -11.87
CA GLN A 55 -5.29 -7.45 -12.76
C GLN A 55 -5.88 -7.91 -14.09
N ASN A 56 -5.31 -7.41 -15.18
CA ASN A 56 -5.54 -7.94 -16.52
C ASN A 56 -4.62 -9.14 -16.80
N GLU A 57 -3.39 -9.07 -16.30
CA GLU A 57 -2.38 -10.13 -16.34
C GLU A 57 -1.60 -10.15 -15.01
N LEU A 58 -0.74 -11.15 -14.79
CA LEU A 58 0.02 -11.23 -13.53
C LEU A 58 0.96 -10.05 -13.29
N ASN A 59 1.52 -9.48 -14.35
CA ASN A 59 2.39 -8.30 -14.30
C ASN A 59 1.71 -7.00 -14.76
N SER A 60 0.38 -7.01 -14.99
CA SER A 60 -0.38 -5.83 -15.42
C SER A 60 -1.58 -5.60 -14.52
N ALA A 61 -1.61 -4.45 -13.86
CA ALA A 61 -2.65 -4.09 -12.91
C ALA A 61 -3.04 -2.61 -13.00
N TYR A 62 -4.19 -2.28 -12.44
CA TYR A 62 -4.64 -0.91 -12.29
C TYR A 62 -5.35 -0.70 -10.94
N ILE A 63 -5.30 0.53 -10.44
CA ILE A 63 -6.01 0.93 -9.23
C ILE A 63 -7.49 1.13 -9.56
N ALA A 64 -8.35 0.54 -8.74
CA ALA A 64 -9.79 0.59 -8.86
C ALA A 64 -10.43 1.09 -7.55
N ASP A 65 -11.74 1.34 -7.61
CA ASP A 65 -12.56 1.80 -6.48
C ASP A 65 -12.12 3.14 -5.87
N LEU A 66 -12.35 4.21 -6.65
CA LEU A 66 -12.22 5.58 -6.18
C LEU A 66 -13.44 6.07 -5.35
N GLY A 67 -14.31 5.16 -4.90
CA GLY A 67 -15.56 5.51 -4.21
C GLY A 67 -15.37 6.26 -2.88
N LEU A 68 -14.18 6.14 -2.28
CA LEU A 68 -13.76 6.84 -1.07
C LEU A 68 -12.73 7.95 -1.33
N SER A 69 -12.40 8.21 -2.60
CA SER A 69 -11.41 9.22 -2.95
C SER A 69 -11.94 10.63 -2.67
N ILE A 70 -11.05 11.49 -2.18
CA ILE A 70 -11.37 12.89 -1.88
C ILE A 70 -10.29 13.81 -2.45
N ASN A 71 -10.70 15.02 -2.80
CA ASN A 71 -9.75 16.06 -3.16
C ASN A 71 -8.90 16.46 -1.95
N ALA A 72 -7.59 16.53 -2.13
CA ALA A 72 -6.62 16.86 -1.09
C ALA A 72 -6.88 18.22 -0.43
N ASN A 73 -7.38 19.22 -1.18
CA ASN A 73 -7.70 20.53 -0.62
C ASN A 73 -8.94 20.49 0.29
N ILE A 74 -9.90 19.61 -0.02
CA ILE A 74 -11.07 19.39 0.82
C ILE A 74 -10.66 18.65 2.10
N GLU A 75 -9.80 17.65 1.99
CA GLU A 75 -9.29 16.89 3.13
C GLU A 75 -8.45 17.76 4.08
N LEU A 76 -7.56 18.61 3.57
CA LEU A 76 -6.83 19.61 4.37
C LEU A 76 -7.78 20.54 5.15
N LYS A 77 -8.91 20.91 4.54
CA LYS A 77 -9.94 21.71 5.21
C LYS A 77 -10.64 20.91 6.32
N LEU A 78 -10.83 19.61 6.14
CA LEU A 78 -11.43 18.72 7.14
C LEU A 78 -10.46 18.40 8.29
N GLU A 79 -9.16 18.29 8.01
CA GLU A 79 -8.10 18.13 9.01
C GLU A 79 -8.12 19.28 10.03
N VAL A 80 -8.19 20.53 9.55
CA VAL A 80 -8.28 21.72 10.41
C VAL A 80 -9.48 21.64 11.37
N LEU A 81 -10.54 20.92 10.97
CA LEU A 81 -11.76 20.79 11.75
C LEU A 81 -11.76 19.56 12.68
N ASN A 82 -11.11 18.45 12.28
CA ASN A 82 -11.28 17.14 12.93
C ASN A 82 -9.98 16.52 13.49
N GLY A 83 -8.80 17.09 13.22
CA GLY A 83 -7.52 16.66 13.80
C GLY A 83 -6.90 15.38 13.23
N GLU A 84 -7.57 14.68 12.29
CA GLU A 84 -7.01 13.56 11.51
C GLU A 84 -7.05 13.89 10.01
N SER A 85 -6.01 13.50 9.28
CA SER A 85 -5.82 13.86 7.86
C SER A 85 -5.35 12.67 7.04
N TYR A 86 -6.11 12.35 6.00
CA TYR A 86 -5.60 11.52 4.92
C TYR A 86 -4.78 12.42 3.97
N THR A 87 -3.58 11.99 3.61
CA THR A 87 -2.72 12.71 2.67
C THR A 87 -2.29 11.79 1.54
N LYS A 88 -1.72 12.33 0.46
CA LYS A 88 -1.09 11.50 -0.59
C LYS A 88 -0.07 10.52 0.01
N ALA A 89 0.63 10.91 1.08
CA ALA A 89 1.56 10.06 1.83
C ALA A 89 0.88 8.90 2.60
N PHE A 90 -0.43 8.98 2.87
CA PHE A 90 -1.21 7.85 3.39
C PHE A 90 -1.40 6.76 2.33
N ASP A 91 -1.67 7.12 1.07
CA ASP A 91 -1.77 6.14 0.00
C ASP A 91 -0.42 5.44 -0.23
N ILE A 92 0.70 6.16 -0.14
CA ILE A 92 2.05 5.58 -0.25
C ILE A 92 2.32 4.54 0.84
N TYR A 93 1.93 4.84 2.09
CA TYR A 93 2.00 3.90 3.19
C TYR A 93 1.13 2.67 2.93
N SER A 94 -0.10 2.89 2.46
CA SER A 94 -1.06 1.83 2.16
C SER A 94 -0.59 0.93 1.02
N PHE A 95 0.06 1.49 0.00
CA PHE A 95 0.67 0.74 -1.10
C PHE A 95 1.65 -0.34 -0.60
N VAL A 96 2.48 -0.03 0.40
CA VAL A 96 3.46 -0.98 0.96
C VAL A 96 2.83 -1.97 1.94
N ILE A 97 1.91 -1.52 2.79
CA ILE A 97 1.34 -2.35 3.85
C ILE A 97 0.22 -3.28 3.35
N SER A 98 -0.55 -2.84 2.35
CA SER A 98 -1.78 -3.51 1.92
C SER A 98 -1.61 -4.62 0.89
N GLY A 99 -0.45 -5.29 0.89
CA GLY A 99 -0.31 -6.60 0.22
C GLY A 99 1.06 -6.85 -0.38
N LEU A 100 1.89 -5.82 -0.51
CA LEU A 100 3.16 -5.93 -1.21
C LEU A 100 4.37 -6.13 -0.31
N ARG A 101 4.24 -6.02 1.03
CA ARG A 101 5.36 -6.25 1.97
C ARG A 101 6.02 -7.60 1.70
N PRO A 102 7.19 -7.64 1.05
CA PRO A 102 7.93 -8.87 0.98
C PRO A 102 8.54 -9.10 2.35
N HIS A 103 8.69 -10.36 2.74
CA HIS A 103 9.70 -10.65 3.74
C HIS A 103 11.04 -10.15 3.19
N ILE A 104 11.81 -9.45 4.01
CA ILE A 104 13.13 -8.95 3.65
C ILE A 104 14.14 -9.88 4.34
N PRO A 105 14.73 -10.85 3.63
CA PRO A 105 15.84 -11.63 4.17
C PRO A 105 17.01 -10.73 4.56
N GLU A 106 17.70 -11.05 5.65
CA GLU A 106 18.94 -10.38 6.03
C GLU A 106 19.96 -10.51 4.89
N GLY A 107 20.53 -9.39 4.43
CA GLY A 107 21.43 -9.36 3.27
C GLY A 107 20.78 -9.05 1.92
N THR A 108 19.47 -8.75 1.88
CA THR A 108 18.79 -8.21 0.69
C THR A 108 19.24 -6.78 0.39
N THR A 109 19.15 -6.36 -0.88
CA THR A 109 19.65 -5.07 -1.38
C THR A 109 19.26 -3.88 -0.51
N SER A 110 20.23 -3.02 -0.20
CA SER A 110 19.98 -1.81 0.60
C SER A 110 18.91 -0.94 -0.06
N ARG A 111 18.90 -0.84 -1.40
CA ARG A 111 18.04 0.07 -2.15
C ARG A 111 16.55 -0.24 -2.06
N TYR A 112 16.15 -1.51 -2.25
CA TYR A 112 14.73 -1.88 -2.18
C TYR A 112 14.20 -1.75 -0.76
N ILE A 113 14.99 -2.21 0.22
CA ILE A 113 14.66 -2.08 1.65
C ILE A 113 14.52 -0.62 2.03
N ASP A 114 15.48 0.22 1.64
CA ASP A 114 15.50 1.63 2.02
C ASP A 114 14.35 2.40 1.36
N LEU A 115 13.95 2.04 0.14
CA LEU A 115 12.72 2.56 -0.47
C LEU A 115 11.49 2.15 0.35
N MET A 116 11.33 0.86 0.65
CA MET A 116 10.19 0.36 1.43
C MET A 116 10.13 0.99 2.83
N ARG A 117 11.29 1.20 3.46
CA ARG A 117 11.42 1.88 4.76
C ARG A 117 10.94 3.31 4.71
N ARG A 118 11.32 4.07 3.67
CA ARG A 118 10.83 5.44 3.48
C ARG A 118 9.34 5.46 3.21
N CYS A 119 8.80 4.53 2.44
CA CYS A 119 7.37 4.46 2.15
C CYS A 119 6.48 4.25 3.39
N TRP A 120 6.97 3.55 4.43
CA TRP A 120 6.23 3.34 5.67
C TRP A 120 6.72 4.20 6.85
N ASP A 121 7.50 5.26 6.59
CA ASP A 121 8.05 6.12 7.65
C ASP A 121 6.93 6.67 8.53
N GLY A 122 7.19 6.72 9.85
CA GLY A 122 6.24 7.24 10.83
C GLY A 122 5.88 8.70 10.58
N ASN A 123 6.80 9.47 10.01
CA ASN A 123 6.56 10.83 9.55
C ASN A 123 6.11 10.84 8.07
N PRO A 124 4.89 11.29 7.76
CA PRO A 124 4.40 11.39 6.37
C PRO A 124 5.29 12.24 5.45
N GLY A 125 5.99 13.24 5.98
CA GLY A 125 6.88 14.11 5.19
C GLY A 125 8.16 13.42 4.70
N ASN A 126 8.54 12.29 5.30
CA ASN A 126 9.68 11.48 4.87
C ASN A 126 9.30 10.47 3.78
N ARG A 127 7.99 10.25 3.56
CA ARG A 127 7.52 9.28 2.57
C ARG A 127 7.71 9.85 1.16
N PRO A 128 8.28 9.07 0.22
CA PRO A 128 8.46 9.52 -1.15
C PRO A 128 7.11 9.72 -1.84
N SER A 129 7.06 10.60 -2.85
CA SER A 129 5.90 10.70 -3.73
C SER A 129 5.80 9.46 -4.65
N ALA A 130 4.62 9.24 -5.23
CA ALA A 130 4.44 8.21 -6.24
C ALA A 130 5.42 8.39 -7.43
N GLU A 131 5.68 9.64 -7.82
CA GLU A 131 6.67 9.99 -8.84
C GLU A 131 8.10 9.56 -8.47
N ASN A 132 8.54 9.79 -7.23
CA ASN A 132 9.88 9.37 -6.80
C ASN A 132 10.03 7.84 -6.74
N ILE A 133 8.96 7.14 -6.36
CA ILE A 133 8.93 5.67 -6.37
C ILE A 133 9.00 5.16 -7.82
N TYR A 134 8.18 5.72 -8.73
CA TYR A 134 8.20 5.35 -10.15
C TYR A 134 9.59 5.55 -10.76
N ALA A 135 10.22 6.70 -10.51
CA ALA A 135 11.58 6.98 -10.97
C ALA A 135 12.61 5.95 -10.44
N SER A 136 12.48 5.55 -9.17
CA SER A 136 13.35 4.52 -8.59
C SER A 136 13.19 3.17 -9.30
N PHE A 137 11.95 2.78 -9.64
CA PHE A 137 11.72 1.52 -10.35
C PHE A 137 12.24 1.54 -11.79
N ILE A 138 12.21 2.69 -12.47
CA ILE A 138 12.80 2.85 -13.80
C ILE A 138 14.32 2.69 -13.71
N GLU A 139 14.99 3.37 -12.76
CA GLU A 139 16.43 3.22 -12.52
C GLU A 139 16.83 1.75 -12.32
N TRP A 140 16.03 0.98 -11.59
CA TRP A 140 16.35 -0.41 -11.28
C TRP A 140 16.12 -1.37 -12.45
N GLN A 141 15.23 -1.05 -13.39
CA GLN A 141 15.04 -1.88 -14.59
C GLN A 141 16.22 -1.80 -15.55
N ASP A 142 16.92 -0.67 -15.56
CA ASP A 142 18.08 -0.45 -16.43
C ASP A 142 19.40 -0.93 -15.80
N ASP A 143 19.39 -1.37 -14.54
CA ASP A 143 20.58 -1.83 -13.81
C ASP A 143 20.55 -3.34 -13.56
N GLU A 144 21.29 -4.09 -14.39
CA GLU A 144 21.42 -5.55 -14.27
C GLU A 144 21.95 -5.99 -12.89
N ASN A 145 22.81 -5.20 -12.24
CA ASN A 145 23.32 -5.57 -10.92
C ASN A 145 22.20 -5.52 -9.88
N ILE A 146 21.35 -4.49 -9.93
CA ILE A 146 20.20 -4.37 -9.02
C ILE A 146 19.21 -5.52 -9.26
N LEU A 147 18.90 -5.85 -10.51
CA LEU A 147 18.02 -6.98 -10.84
C LEU A 147 18.57 -8.32 -10.33
N LEU A 148 19.86 -8.57 -10.52
CA LEU A 148 20.53 -9.76 -10.02
C LEU A 148 20.44 -9.84 -8.49
N GLU A 149 20.77 -8.75 -7.81
CA GLU A 149 20.77 -8.65 -6.34
C GLU A 149 19.35 -8.87 -5.76
N LEU A 150 18.32 -8.29 -6.41
CA LEU A 150 16.92 -8.56 -6.10
C LEU A 150 16.58 -10.04 -6.28
N SER A 151 16.99 -10.65 -7.39
CA SER A 151 16.73 -12.07 -7.69
C SER A 151 17.39 -13.05 -6.71
N GLU A 152 18.54 -12.70 -6.16
CA GLU A 152 19.27 -13.54 -5.21
C GLU A 152 18.67 -13.48 -3.81
N SER A 153 18.18 -12.31 -3.41
CA SER A 153 17.54 -12.12 -2.10
C SER A 153 16.35 -13.05 -1.88
N THR A 154 15.55 -13.32 -2.91
CA THR A 154 14.37 -14.18 -2.79
C THR A 154 14.68 -15.67 -2.71
N LYS A 155 15.85 -16.11 -3.17
CA LYS A 155 16.30 -17.52 -3.11
C LYS A 155 16.62 -17.96 -1.68
N GLN A 156 16.91 -17.02 -0.78
CA GLN A 156 17.22 -17.28 0.63
C GLN A 156 15.95 -17.53 1.47
N ILE A 157 14.76 -17.32 0.90
CA ILE A 157 13.49 -17.61 1.56
C ILE A 157 13.26 -19.13 1.50
N PRO A 158 13.19 -19.85 2.65
CA PRO A 158 12.92 -21.27 2.64
C PRO A 158 11.61 -21.55 1.91
N GLY A 159 11.65 -22.49 0.95
CA GLY A 159 10.53 -22.80 0.08
C GLY A 159 9.21 -22.95 0.83
N LYS A 160 8.17 -22.31 0.28
CA LYS A 160 6.79 -22.36 0.75
C LYS A 160 6.53 -21.64 2.08
N VAL A 161 6.92 -20.36 2.17
CA VAL A 161 6.20 -19.44 3.07
C VAL A 161 4.80 -19.30 2.49
N ILE A 162 3.86 -20.13 2.97
CA ILE A 162 2.44 -19.79 2.91
C ILE A 162 2.36 -18.47 3.66
N LEU A 163 2.26 -17.36 2.92
CA LEU A 163 1.98 -16.07 3.52
C LEU A 163 0.62 -16.23 4.17
N LYS A 164 0.62 -16.50 5.48
CA LYS A 164 -0.56 -16.36 6.33
C LYS A 164 -0.82 -14.87 6.44
N TYR A 165 -1.26 -14.28 5.34
CA TYR A 165 -1.81 -12.95 5.30
C TYR A 165 -3.02 -12.97 6.21
N ASP A 166 -2.87 -12.34 7.38
CA ASP A 166 -3.95 -12.24 8.34
C ASP A 166 -5.07 -11.42 7.68
N LYS A 167 -6.15 -12.09 7.25
CA LYS A 167 -7.29 -11.48 6.55
C LYS A 167 -7.83 -10.26 7.31
N LEU A 168 -7.63 -10.20 8.63
CA LEU A 168 -8.06 -9.11 9.51
C LEU A 168 -7.28 -7.79 9.32
N LYS A 169 -6.08 -7.81 8.71
CA LYS A 169 -5.38 -6.57 8.30
C LYS A 169 -5.87 -6.02 6.95
N TYR A 170 -6.59 -6.82 6.17
CA TYR A 170 -7.04 -6.52 4.80
C TYR A 170 -8.56 -6.38 4.66
N THR A 171 -9.30 -6.48 5.77
CA THR A 171 -10.63 -5.90 5.82
C THR A 171 -10.42 -4.40 5.81
N SER A 172 -10.96 -3.72 4.80
CA SER A 172 -11.15 -2.28 4.80
C SER A 172 -11.79 -1.93 6.13
N LYS A 173 -10.98 -1.56 7.12
CA LYS A 173 -11.49 -0.83 8.26
C LYS A 173 -11.77 0.53 7.65
N LEU A 174 -12.96 0.64 7.05
CA LEU A 174 -13.73 1.84 7.27
C LEU A 174 -13.57 2.07 8.77
N ILE A 175 -12.79 3.08 9.18
CA ILE A 175 -12.95 3.59 10.53
C ILE A 175 -14.37 4.13 10.50
N ILE A 176 -15.32 3.23 10.77
CA ILE A 176 -16.70 3.55 11.05
C ILE A 176 -16.58 4.62 12.14
N ARG A 177 -17.26 5.74 11.92
CA ARG A 177 -17.37 6.92 12.81
C ARG A 177 -17.88 6.63 14.24
N ASN A 178 -17.63 5.45 14.81
CA ASN A 178 -18.10 5.02 16.11
C ASN A 178 -17.08 5.14 17.24
N SER A 179 -15.99 5.90 17.07
CA SER A 179 -15.18 6.32 18.22
C SER A 179 -15.73 7.57 18.93
N ILE A 180 -16.82 8.17 18.44
CA ILE A 180 -17.63 9.12 19.22
C ILE A 180 -18.62 8.31 20.07
N SER A 181 -18.11 7.64 21.11
CA SER A 181 -18.89 7.29 22.30
C SER A 181 -17.96 6.84 23.44
N GLN A 182 -17.14 7.76 23.92
CA GLN A 182 -16.63 7.72 25.30
C GLN A 182 -16.75 9.12 25.91
N CYS A 183 -18.00 9.60 25.99
CA CYS A 183 -18.44 10.37 27.15
C CYS A 183 -19.55 9.52 27.77
N GLN A 184 -19.53 9.44 29.11
CA GLN A 184 -20.17 8.42 29.97
C GLN A 184 -19.26 7.19 30.13
N ASP A 185 -18.65 6.90 31.28
CA ASP A 185 -18.90 7.34 32.65
C ASP A 185 -17.64 7.09 33.49
N SER A 186 -17.38 7.95 34.47
CA SER A 186 -17.08 7.50 35.84
C SER A 186 -16.90 8.66 36.80
N GLU A 187 -17.95 8.99 37.55
CA GLU A 187 -17.83 9.31 38.98
C GLU A 187 -18.96 8.60 39.75
N LEU A 188 -18.63 7.38 40.20
CA LEU A 188 -18.70 6.91 41.58
C LEU A 188 -19.77 7.47 42.57
N ILE A 189 -20.48 6.49 43.19
CA ILE A 189 -20.98 6.40 44.58
C ILE A 189 -22.50 6.61 44.81
N GLY A 190 -23.15 5.57 45.36
CA GLY A 190 -24.18 5.75 46.38
C GLY A 190 -25.44 4.86 46.30
N PHE A 191 -25.46 3.81 47.13
CA PHE A 191 -26.56 2.89 47.42
C PHE A 191 -27.93 3.53 47.74
N GLY A 192 -29.00 2.84 47.30
CA GLY A 192 -30.02 2.29 48.22
C GLY A 192 -31.24 3.14 48.56
N ASN A 193 -32.39 2.68 48.02
CA ASN A 193 -33.80 2.87 48.43
C ASN A 193 -34.39 4.28 48.52
#